data_AF-A0A8G1EFK9-F1
#
_entry.id   AF-A0A8G1EFK9-F1
#
_cell.length_a   1.000
_cell.length_b   1.000
_cell.length_c   1.000
_cell.angle_alpha   90.00
_cell.angle_beta   90.00
_cell.angle_gamma   90.00
#
_symmetry.space_group_name_H-M   'P 1'
#
loop_
_entity.id
_entity.type
_entity.pdbx_description
1 polymer ?
#
loop_
_entity_poly.entity_id
_entity_poly.type
_entity_poly.pdbx_seq_one_letter_code
_entity_poly.pdbx_strand_id
1 'polypeptide(L)'
;MTPWYLMADQALFRDPSLFETRHLPEVFNYRDAQLEELAFAFRPTLHGARPLNALLQGPPGTGKTTTVRRIFAEVEETTNQVVPVLVSCQTEKTLFAVLRHIFHVLFGYSPPTSGVSNERLLSGIAQALIEREAVLVVCLDDANWLLPNGMLDIVLGPLLRMHEVWPAVRTGVFLTLSSPETDLSRALDPATRSVLQASEVFFPPYTADEVRGILADRVRAGLYPGVMPPAVLDLVVERVMRRPGPHRAVDVERREGGPDERDGRGRAHGLCRLQAPPYLHGGAVALSTGADGARGDRGRGPGGRAGGLGAGVRPRLPGEGDVLHGVS
;
A
#
# COMPACT_ATOMS: atom_id res chain seq x y z
N MET A 1 -36.78 -3.19 -25.58
CA MET A 1 -36.34 -2.57 -24.31
C MET A 1 -34.96 -3.10 -23.99
N THR A 2 -33.93 -2.38 -24.42
CA THR A 2 -32.54 -2.65 -24.05
C THR A 2 -32.30 -2.16 -22.61
N PRO A 3 -31.60 -2.92 -21.74
CA PRO A 3 -31.35 -2.51 -20.36
C PRO A 3 -30.49 -1.24 -20.31
N TRP A 4 -30.91 -0.28 -19.51
CA TRP A 4 -30.34 1.05 -19.27
C TRP A 4 -29.00 1.04 -18.50
N TYR A 5 -28.33 -0.10 -18.35
CA TYR A 5 -27.15 -0.27 -17.47
C TYR A 5 -25.84 0.35 -18.01
N LEU A 6 -25.81 0.81 -19.26
CA LEU A 6 -24.62 1.42 -19.88
C LEU A 6 -25.02 2.73 -20.56
N MET A 7 -25.31 3.76 -19.76
CA MET A 7 -25.30 5.14 -20.25
C MET A 7 -23.83 5.55 -20.43
N ALA A 8 -23.41 5.54 -21.69
CA ALA A 8 -22.06 5.78 -22.18
C ALA A 8 -21.68 7.28 -22.23
N ASP A 9 -22.30 8.11 -21.39
CA ASP A 9 -22.26 9.57 -21.46
C ASP A 9 -21.90 10.26 -20.12
N GLN A 10 -21.44 9.51 -19.10
CA GLN A 10 -20.86 10.08 -17.87
C GLN A 10 -19.56 9.37 -17.45
N ALA A 11 -18.58 9.31 -18.36
CA ALA A 11 -17.25 8.85 -17.97
C ALA A 11 -16.61 9.90 -17.04
N LEU A 12 -16.70 9.69 -15.72
CA LEU A 12 -15.98 10.50 -14.72
C LEU A 12 -14.46 10.30 -14.85
N PHE A 13 -14.07 9.09 -15.24
CA PHE A 13 -12.69 8.64 -15.37
C PHE A 13 -12.24 8.68 -16.83
N ARG A 14 -11.09 9.30 -17.07
CA ARG A 14 -10.35 9.19 -18.32
C ARG A 14 -9.59 7.88 -18.38
N ASP A 15 -8.96 7.51 -17.26
CA ASP A 15 -8.27 6.25 -17.09
C ASP A 15 -8.41 5.78 -15.63
N PRO A 16 -9.29 4.80 -15.35
CA PRO A 16 -9.46 4.23 -14.02
C PRO A 16 -8.20 3.54 -13.49
N SER A 17 -7.31 3.04 -14.36
CA SER A 17 -6.13 2.27 -13.96
C SER A 17 -5.11 3.12 -13.21
N LEU A 18 -5.11 4.44 -13.42
CA LEU A 18 -4.23 5.39 -12.72
C LEU A 18 -4.54 5.49 -11.22
N PHE A 19 -5.73 5.04 -10.80
CA PHE A 19 -6.11 4.96 -9.39
C PHE A 19 -5.83 3.59 -8.77
N GLU A 20 -5.32 2.63 -9.56
CA GLU A 20 -4.89 1.33 -9.04
C GLU A 20 -3.61 1.47 -8.20
N THR A 21 -3.52 0.64 -7.16
CA THR A 21 -2.42 0.63 -6.19
C THR A 21 -1.05 0.40 -6.82
N ARG A 22 -1.02 -0.37 -7.92
CA ARG A 22 0.21 -0.83 -8.57
C ARG A 22 0.69 0.11 -9.66
N HIS A 23 -0.14 1.08 -10.05
CA HIS A 23 0.23 2.04 -11.08
C HIS A 23 1.34 2.96 -10.56
N LEU A 24 2.46 2.99 -11.27
CA LEU A 24 3.54 3.94 -11.04
C LEU A 24 3.12 5.28 -11.64
N PRO A 25 2.99 6.34 -10.82
CA PRO A 25 2.61 7.64 -11.36
C PRO A 25 3.71 8.15 -12.31
N GLU A 26 3.31 8.76 -13.43
CA GLU A 26 4.25 9.40 -14.36
C GLU A 26 5.04 10.52 -13.67
N VAL A 27 4.40 11.24 -12.76
CA VAL A 27 4.99 12.29 -11.94
C VAL A 27 5.13 11.78 -10.51
N PHE A 28 6.37 11.57 -10.07
CA PHE A 28 6.70 11.10 -8.73
C PHE A 28 7.32 12.25 -7.92
N ASN A 29 6.48 13.00 -7.21
CA ASN A 29 6.88 14.19 -6.46
C ASN A 29 7.18 13.87 -4.98
N TYR A 30 7.94 14.77 -4.33
CA TYR A 30 8.16 14.82 -2.87
C TYR A 30 9.01 13.69 -2.29
N ARG A 31 9.77 12.99 -3.15
CA ARG A 31 10.68 11.89 -2.77
C ARG A 31 12.01 11.90 -3.50
N ASP A 32 12.41 13.06 -4.04
CA ASP A 32 13.66 13.21 -4.80
C ASP A 32 14.90 12.87 -3.96
N ALA A 33 14.91 13.29 -2.69
CA ALA A 33 16.00 12.97 -1.77
C ALA A 33 16.12 11.46 -1.51
N GLN A 34 14.99 10.77 -1.25
CA GLN A 34 14.99 9.32 -1.04
C GLN A 34 15.36 8.55 -2.32
N LEU A 35 14.94 9.06 -3.49
CA LEU A 35 15.36 8.51 -4.78
C LEU A 35 16.87 8.66 -4.97
N GLU A 36 17.43 9.83 -4.64
CA GLU A 36 18.87 10.07 -4.77
C GLU A 36 19.70 9.18 -3.83
N GLU A 37 19.25 8.99 -2.59
CA GLU A 37 19.90 8.06 -1.64
C GLU A 37 19.89 6.61 -2.14
N LEU A 38 18.76 6.14 -2.68
CA LEU A 38 18.67 4.79 -3.25
C LEU A 38 19.47 4.68 -4.56
N ALA A 39 19.48 5.71 -5.39
CA ALA A 39 20.31 5.76 -6.59
C ALA A 39 21.80 5.67 -6.22
N PHE A 40 22.22 6.33 -5.14
CA PHE A 40 23.58 6.22 -4.61
C PHE A 40 23.92 4.77 -4.20
N ALA A 41 22.99 4.07 -3.54
CA ALA A 41 23.16 2.65 -3.20
C ALA A 41 23.32 1.75 -4.45
N PHE A 42 22.69 2.14 -5.56
CA PHE A 42 22.76 1.44 -6.85
C PHE A 42 24.00 1.74 -7.68
N ARG A 43 24.62 2.93 -7.57
CA ARG A 43 25.77 3.35 -8.41
C ARG A 43 26.88 2.30 -8.59
N PRO A 44 27.27 1.52 -7.57
CA PRO A 44 28.28 0.47 -7.76
C PRO A 44 27.87 -0.59 -8.78
N THR A 45 26.58 -0.92 -8.88
CA THR A 45 26.05 -1.98 -9.76
C THR A 45 26.19 -1.65 -11.24
N LEU A 46 26.12 -0.37 -11.60
CA LEU A 46 26.32 0.09 -12.97
C LEU A 46 27.75 -0.18 -13.48
N HIS A 47 28.70 -0.39 -12.55
CA HIS A 47 30.08 -0.75 -12.86
C HIS A 47 30.35 -2.24 -12.58
N GLY A 48 29.31 -3.06 -12.39
CA GLY A 48 29.45 -4.47 -12.05
C GLY A 48 29.99 -4.72 -10.64
N ALA A 49 29.88 -3.78 -9.71
CA ALA A 49 30.17 -4.04 -8.30
C ALA A 49 28.89 -4.44 -7.55
N ARG A 50 29.04 -4.89 -6.30
CA ARG A 50 27.89 -5.15 -5.43
C ARG A 50 27.21 -3.82 -5.05
N PRO A 51 25.87 -3.74 -5.08
CA PRO A 51 25.17 -2.58 -4.54
C PRO A 51 25.43 -2.47 -3.03
N LEU A 52 25.21 -1.28 -2.50
CA LEU A 52 25.05 -1.12 -1.07
C LEU A 52 23.67 -1.64 -0.67
N ASN A 53 23.57 -2.38 0.42
CA ASN A 53 22.28 -2.78 0.96
C ASN A 53 21.54 -1.55 1.50
N ALA A 54 20.22 -1.53 1.42
CA ALA A 54 19.41 -0.39 1.84
C ALA A 54 18.24 -0.81 2.74
N LEU A 55 17.92 0.02 3.72
CA LEU A 55 16.79 -0.16 4.62
C LEU A 55 15.88 1.05 4.53
N LEU A 56 14.72 0.89 3.89
CA LEU A 56 13.72 1.93 3.72
C LEU A 56 12.75 1.88 4.91
N GLN A 57 12.75 2.90 5.74
CA GLN A 57 11.91 2.96 6.94
C GLN A 57 10.89 4.08 6.87
N GLY A 58 9.65 3.79 7.23
CA GLY A 58 8.64 4.82 7.44
C GLY A 58 7.23 4.23 7.46
N PRO A 59 6.21 5.00 7.87
CA PRO A 59 4.83 4.52 7.92
C PRO A 59 4.31 3.95 6.57
N PRO A 60 3.27 3.13 6.56
CA PRO A 60 2.58 2.74 5.33
C PRO A 60 2.08 3.96 4.54
N GLY A 61 2.08 3.86 3.22
CA GLY A 61 1.61 4.95 2.34
C GLY A 61 2.59 6.10 2.13
N THR A 62 3.83 6.02 2.63
CA THR A 62 4.85 7.07 2.45
C THR A 62 5.65 6.98 1.14
N GLY A 63 5.33 6.03 0.26
CA GLY A 63 5.95 5.91 -1.07
C GLY A 63 7.15 4.96 -1.16
N LYS A 64 7.48 4.19 -0.12
CA LYS A 64 8.61 3.22 -0.12
C LYS A 64 8.60 2.29 -1.33
N THR A 65 7.54 1.50 -1.48
CA THR A 65 7.38 0.54 -2.59
C THR A 65 7.37 1.23 -3.95
N THR A 66 6.74 2.39 -4.08
CA THR A 66 6.71 3.17 -5.33
C THR A 66 8.10 3.67 -5.71
N THR A 67 8.89 4.11 -4.73
CA THR A 67 10.28 4.56 -4.93
C THR A 67 11.16 3.42 -5.44
N VAL A 68 11.08 2.25 -4.79
CA VAL A 68 11.82 1.05 -5.24
C VAL A 68 11.43 0.66 -6.65
N ARG A 69 10.11 0.58 -6.93
CA ARG A 69 9.60 0.26 -8.27
C ARG A 69 10.09 1.24 -9.34
N ARG A 70 10.14 2.54 -9.01
CA ARG A 70 10.61 3.57 -9.93
C ARG A 70 12.08 3.35 -10.30
N ILE A 71 12.94 3.14 -9.31
CA ILE A 71 14.36 2.88 -9.55
C ILE A 71 14.56 1.56 -10.29
N PHE A 72 13.82 0.51 -9.93
CA PHE A 72 13.93 -0.78 -10.60
C PHE A 72 13.56 -0.68 -12.08
N ALA A 73 12.48 0.04 -12.41
CA ALA A 73 12.10 0.31 -13.80
C ALA A 73 13.18 1.11 -14.54
N GLU A 74 13.73 2.15 -13.93
CA GLU A 74 14.81 2.96 -14.53
C GLU A 74 16.08 2.14 -14.78
N VAL A 75 16.43 1.25 -13.85
CA VAL A 75 17.58 0.35 -13.99
C VAL A 75 17.36 -0.68 -15.10
N GLU A 76 16.16 -1.28 -15.19
CA GLU A 76 15.79 -2.23 -16.27
C GLU A 76 15.82 -1.56 -17.65
N GLU A 77 15.41 -0.30 -17.75
CA GLU A 77 15.49 0.48 -19.00
C GLU A 77 16.93 0.85 -19.38
N THR A 78 17.81 1.02 -18.39
CA THR A 78 19.19 1.50 -18.59
C THR A 78 20.17 0.36 -18.85
N THR A 79 20.02 -0.77 -18.17
CA THR A 79 21.01 -1.87 -18.22
C THR A 79 20.38 -3.25 -18.04
N ASN A 80 20.87 -4.21 -18.83
CA ASN A 80 20.54 -5.62 -18.67
C ASN A 80 21.50 -6.36 -17.71
N GLN A 81 22.50 -5.66 -17.16
CA GLN A 81 23.49 -6.23 -16.24
C GLN A 81 23.02 -6.25 -14.79
N VAL A 82 21.84 -5.69 -14.50
CA VAL A 82 21.23 -5.71 -13.18
C VAL A 82 19.89 -6.42 -13.30
N VAL A 83 19.65 -7.36 -12.39
CA VAL A 83 18.37 -8.06 -12.25
C VAL A 83 17.70 -7.55 -10.97
N PRO A 84 16.82 -6.55 -11.05
CA PRO A 84 16.04 -6.12 -9.91
C PRO A 84 14.86 -7.08 -9.68
N VAL A 85 14.62 -7.46 -8.43
CA VAL A 85 13.51 -8.33 -8.05
C VAL A 85 12.78 -7.74 -6.85
N LEU A 86 11.52 -7.34 -7.04
CA LEU A 86 10.64 -6.90 -5.97
C LEU A 86 9.79 -8.07 -5.47
N VAL A 87 9.95 -8.43 -4.19
CA VAL A 87 9.23 -9.52 -3.52
C VAL A 87 8.29 -8.91 -2.48
N SER A 88 6.99 -9.19 -2.58
CA SER A 88 6.03 -8.80 -1.55
C SER A 88 6.02 -9.84 -0.42
N CYS A 89 6.54 -9.48 0.75
CA CYS A 89 6.55 -10.35 1.92
C CYS A 89 5.15 -10.56 2.52
N GLN A 90 4.16 -9.76 2.12
CA GLN A 90 2.77 -10.01 2.47
C GLN A 90 2.25 -11.32 1.82
N THR A 91 2.73 -11.63 0.62
CA THR A 91 2.37 -12.83 -0.14
C THR A 91 3.39 -13.96 0.07
N GLU A 92 4.68 -13.65 -0.10
CA GLU A 92 5.77 -14.62 -0.06
C GLU A 92 6.40 -14.66 1.34
N LYS A 93 5.95 -15.61 2.17
CA LYS A 93 6.31 -15.67 3.61
C LYS A 93 7.37 -16.71 3.97
N THR A 94 7.93 -17.42 2.99
CA THR A 94 8.93 -18.47 3.23
C THR A 94 10.12 -18.32 2.30
N LEU A 95 11.29 -18.80 2.71
CA LEU A 95 12.49 -18.82 1.87
C LEU A 95 12.23 -19.46 0.51
N PHE A 96 11.55 -20.61 0.47
CA PHE A 96 11.23 -21.28 -0.80
C PHE A 96 10.41 -20.39 -1.73
N ALA A 97 9.42 -19.68 -1.18
CA ALA A 97 8.52 -18.83 -1.95
C ALA A 97 9.24 -17.59 -2.51
N VAL A 98 10.11 -16.97 -1.69
CA VAL A 98 11.00 -15.88 -2.11
C VAL A 98 11.96 -16.34 -3.23
N LEU A 99 12.65 -17.47 -3.05
CA LEU A 99 13.57 -18.01 -4.06
C LEU A 99 12.85 -18.39 -5.34
N ARG A 100 11.65 -18.97 -5.23
CA ARG A 100 10.80 -19.29 -6.38
C ARG A 100 10.42 -18.03 -7.16
N HIS A 101 10.10 -16.93 -6.48
CA HIS A 101 9.79 -15.66 -7.14
C HIS A 101 11.01 -15.09 -7.86
N ILE A 102 12.19 -15.10 -7.23
CA ILE A 102 13.46 -14.69 -7.86
C ILE A 102 13.76 -15.55 -9.10
N PHE A 103 13.59 -16.87 -8.98
CA PHE A 103 13.76 -17.80 -10.09
C PHE A 103 12.79 -17.46 -11.24
N HIS A 104 11.52 -17.21 -10.93
CA HIS A 104 10.53 -16.87 -11.95
C HIS A 104 10.90 -15.61 -12.74
N VAL A 105 11.40 -14.56 -12.07
CA VAL A 105 11.87 -13.34 -12.73
C VAL A 105 13.08 -13.61 -13.62
N LEU A 106 14.04 -14.43 -13.18
CA LEU A 106 15.25 -14.73 -13.94
C LEU A 106 15.01 -15.59 -15.19
N PHE A 107 14.13 -16.58 -15.10
CA PHE A 107 13.94 -17.60 -16.13
C PHE A 107 12.64 -17.45 -16.94
N GLY A 108 11.69 -16.63 -16.48
CA GLY A 108 10.39 -16.42 -17.13
C GLY A 108 9.37 -17.54 -16.89
N TYR A 109 9.72 -18.59 -16.15
CA TYR A 109 8.81 -19.68 -15.77
C TYR A 109 8.95 -20.03 -14.29
N SER A 110 7.91 -20.61 -13.70
CA SER A 110 7.95 -21.05 -12.30
C SER A 110 8.49 -22.48 -12.17
N PRO A 111 9.35 -22.76 -11.19
CA PRO A 111 9.76 -24.12 -10.87
C PRO A 111 8.55 -24.93 -10.35
N PRO A 112 8.63 -26.28 -10.36
CA PRO A 112 7.60 -27.14 -9.78
C PRO A 112 7.27 -26.75 -8.33
N THR A 113 5.99 -26.88 -7.96
CA THR A 113 5.48 -26.49 -6.63
C THR A 113 6.03 -27.35 -5.49
N SER A 114 6.57 -28.53 -5.79
CA SER A 114 7.17 -29.44 -4.82
C SER A 114 8.32 -30.25 -5.46
N GLY A 115 9.16 -30.85 -4.63
CA GLY A 115 10.28 -31.71 -5.07
C GLY A 115 11.56 -30.97 -5.47
N VAL A 116 11.57 -29.64 -5.38
CA VAL A 116 12.79 -28.81 -5.56
C VAL A 116 13.25 -28.30 -4.20
N SER A 117 14.53 -28.51 -3.87
CA SER A 117 15.12 -27.98 -2.64
C SER A 117 15.53 -26.51 -2.80
N ASN A 118 15.61 -25.78 -1.67
CA ASN A 118 16.11 -24.41 -1.65
C ASN A 118 17.53 -24.31 -2.24
N GLU A 119 18.38 -25.30 -1.98
CA GLU A 119 19.74 -25.37 -2.52
C GLU A 119 19.76 -25.48 -4.05
N ARG A 120 18.85 -26.26 -4.64
CA ARG A 120 18.73 -26.37 -6.11
C ARG A 120 18.27 -25.05 -6.72
N LEU A 121 17.33 -24.36 -6.09
CA LEU A 121 16.89 -23.03 -6.54
C LEU A 121 18.03 -22.01 -6.45
N LEU A 122 18.70 -21.94 -5.31
CA LEU A 122 19.84 -21.05 -5.09
C LEU A 122 20.97 -21.29 -6.09
N SER A 123 21.33 -22.56 -6.32
CA SER A 123 22.35 -22.94 -7.29
C SER A 123 21.96 -22.53 -8.72
N GLY A 124 20.70 -22.78 -9.12
CA GLY A 124 20.19 -22.36 -10.44
C GLY A 124 20.21 -20.84 -10.61
N ILE A 125 19.78 -20.09 -9.58
CA ILE A 125 19.83 -18.62 -9.57
C ILE A 125 21.28 -18.14 -9.70
N ALA A 126 22.20 -18.68 -8.90
CA ALA A 126 23.61 -18.31 -8.90
C ALA A 126 24.27 -18.56 -10.27
N GLN A 127 24.06 -19.74 -10.86
CA GLN A 127 24.61 -20.07 -12.18
C GLN A 127 24.11 -19.10 -13.26
N ALA A 128 22.80 -18.82 -13.29
CA ALA A 128 22.25 -17.87 -14.25
C ALA A 128 22.80 -16.45 -14.10
N LEU A 129 23.08 -16.00 -12.86
CA LEU A 129 23.70 -14.70 -12.62
C LEU A 129 25.16 -14.66 -13.09
N ILE A 130 25.91 -15.74 -12.91
CA ILE A 130 27.30 -15.87 -13.38
C ILE A 130 27.35 -15.85 -14.90
N GLU A 131 26.54 -16.68 -15.57
CA GLU A 131 26.48 -16.79 -17.03
C GLU A 131 26.11 -15.47 -17.71
N ARG A 132 25.24 -14.67 -17.07
CA ARG A 132 24.81 -13.37 -17.57
C ARG A 132 25.71 -12.21 -17.15
N GLU A 133 26.75 -12.49 -16.35
CA GLU A 133 27.56 -11.49 -15.66
C GLU A 133 26.72 -10.39 -14.98
N ALA A 134 25.60 -10.80 -14.39
CA ALA A 134 24.60 -9.89 -13.86
C ALA A 134 24.71 -9.71 -12.34
N VAL A 135 24.18 -8.60 -11.83
CA VAL A 135 24.07 -8.29 -10.40
C VAL A 135 22.62 -8.44 -9.98
N LEU A 136 22.35 -9.25 -8.95
CA LEU A 136 20.99 -9.42 -8.42
C LEU A 136 20.72 -8.38 -7.34
N VAL A 137 19.62 -7.63 -7.45
CA VAL A 137 19.15 -6.73 -6.39
C VAL A 137 17.75 -7.15 -5.97
N VAL A 138 17.60 -7.62 -4.74
CA VAL A 138 16.32 -8.10 -4.20
C VAL A 138 15.76 -7.08 -3.22
N CYS A 139 14.56 -6.57 -3.47
CA CYS A 139 13.81 -5.81 -2.48
C CYS A 139 12.76 -6.70 -1.81
N LEU A 140 12.88 -6.87 -0.48
CA LEU A 140 11.87 -7.48 0.36
C LEU A 140 10.90 -6.38 0.85
N ASP A 141 9.79 -6.26 0.14
CA ASP A 141 8.73 -5.29 0.40
C ASP A 141 7.85 -5.74 1.58
N ASP A 142 7.50 -4.81 2.47
CA ASP A 142 6.89 -5.06 3.77
C ASP A 142 7.54 -6.21 4.56
N ALA A 143 8.86 -6.16 4.73
CA ALA A 143 9.65 -7.17 5.44
C ALA A 143 9.19 -7.41 6.90
N ASN A 144 8.34 -6.53 7.45
CA ASN A 144 7.65 -6.73 8.73
C ASN A 144 6.94 -8.10 8.81
N TRP A 145 6.45 -8.63 7.69
CA TRP A 145 5.78 -9.93 7.64
C TRP A 145 6.72 -11.13 7.83
N LEU A 146 8.03 -10.94 7.67
CA LEU A 146 9.06 -11.98 7.88
C LEU A 146 9.73 -11.89 9.26
N LEU A 147 9.47 -10.85 10.05
CA LEU A 147 10.03 -10.74 11.40
C LEU A 147 9.58 -11.87 12.35
N PRO A 148 8.30 -12.30 12.33
CA PRO A 148 7.88 -13.39 13.21
C PRO A 148 8.69 -14.67 12.99
N ASN A 149 9.04 -15.35 14.08
CA ASN A 149 9.78 -16.61 14.09
C ASN A 149 11.19 -16.56 13.44
N GLY A 150 11.78 -15.36 13.26
CA GLY A 150 13.12 -15.21 12.67
C GLY A 150 13.19 -15.56 11.18
N MET A 151 12.06 -15.53 10.46
CA MET A 151 12.03 -15.87 9.03
C MET A 151 12.86 -14.89 8.19
N LEU A 152 12.98 -13.64 8.61
CA LEU A 152 13.80 -12.64 7.93
C LEU A 152 15.28 -13.07 7.89
N ASP A 153 15.85 -13.57 8.99
CA ASP A 153 17.22 -14.11 9.01
C ASP A 153 17.38 -15.32 8.08
N ILE A 154 16.40 -16.23 8.07
CA ILE A 154 16.40 -17.41 7.21
C ILE A 154 16.38 -17.02 5.72
N VAL A 155 15.68 -15.93 5.37
CA VAL A 155 15.63 -15.42 4.01
C VAL A 155 16.89 -14.62 3.65
N LEU A 156 17.35 -13.75 4.54
CA LEU A 156 18.50 -12.88 4.32
C LEU A 156 19.82 -13.66 4.21
N GLY A 157 20.01 -14.68 5.05
CA GLY A 157 21.26 -15.43 5.12
C GLY A 157 21.75 -15.92 3.74
N PRO A 158 20.96 -16.73 3.02
CA PRO A 158 21.32 -17.21 1.69
C PRO A 158 21.48 -16.10 0.64
N LEU A 159 20.72 -15.02 0.71
CA LEU A 159 20.79 -13.92 -0.27
C LEU A 159 22.03 -13.05 -0.08
N LEU A 160 22.35 -12.68 1.17
CA LEU A 160 23.50 -11.85 1.52
C LEU A 160 24.82 -12.62 1.35
N ARG A 161 24.83 -13.91 1.69
CA ARG A 161 26.04 -14.75 1.71
C ARG A 161 26.19 -15.63 0.47
N MET A 162 25.37 -15.44 -0.56
CA MET A 162 25.44 -16.22 -1.82
C MET A 162 26.84 -16.21 -2.43
N HIS A 163 27.54 -15.09 -2.30
CA HIS A 163 28.88 -14.90 -2.80
C HIS A 163 29.97 -15.73 -2.10
N GLU A 164 29.70 -16.26 -0.90
CA GLU A 164 30.66 -17.12 -0.19
C GLU A 164 30.75 -18.50 -0.84
N VAL A 165 29.63 -18.97 -1.39
CA VAL A 165 29.56 -20.23 -2.14
C VAL A 165 29.93 -20.01 -3.60
N TRP A 166 29.50 -18.89 -4.19
CA TRP A 166 29.78 -18.52 -5.58
C TRP A 166 30.47 -17.15 -5.67
N PRO A 167 31.81 -17.10 -5.66
CA PRO A 167 32.57 -15.83 -5.58
C PRO A 167 32.27 -14.80 -6.67
N ALA A 168 31.87 -15.25 -7.86
CA ALA A 168 31.52 -14.40 -8.99
C ALA A 168 30.12 -13.76 -8.86
N VAL A 169 29.28 -14.24 -7.95
CA VAL A 169 27.93 -13.70 -7.74
C VAL A 169 27.99 -12.40 -6.95
N ARG A 170 27.20 -11.43 -7.42
CA ARG A 170 27.02 -10.12 -6.78
C ARG A 170 25.55 -9.96 -6.44
N THR A 171 25.25 -9.86 -5.14
CA THR A 171 23.89 -9.68 -4.64
C THR A 171 23.79 -8.41 -3.79
N GLY A 172 22.62 -7.79 -3.84
CA GLY A 172 22.18 -6.71 -2.95
C GLY A 172 20.80 -6.98 -2.39
N VAL A 173 20.57 -6.50 -1.18
CA VAL A 173 19.26 -6.61 -0.54
C VAL A 173 18.77 -5.25 -0.07
N PHE A 174 17.57 -4.91 -0.50
CA PHE A 174 16.80 -3.78 -0.02
C PHE A 174 15.67 -4.30 0.87
N LEU A 175 15.45 -3.63 1.99
CA LEU A 175 14.40 -3.98 2.93
C LEU A 175 13.46 -2.79 3.09
N THR A 176 12.16 -3.04 3.12
CA THR A 176 11.21 -1.99 3.53
C THR A 176 10.55 -2.37 4.85
N LEU A 177 10.53 -1.43 5.79
CA LEU A 177 9.88 -1.56 7.08
C LEU A 177 8.85 -0.45 7.25
N SER A 178 7.71 -0.83 7.84
CA SER A 178 6.54 0.04 7.94
C SER A 178 6.47 0.76 9.29
N SER A 179 7.31 0.38 10.26
CA SER A 179 7.41 1.05 11.55
C SER A 179 8.86 1.43 11.86
N PRO A 180 9.12 2.70 12.24
CA PRO A 180 10.43 3.10 12.78
C PRO A 180 10.71 2.49 14.16
N GLU A 181 9.69 2.00 14.87
CA GLU A 181 9.86 1.30 16.16
C GLU A 181 10.32 -0.15 15.99
N THR A 182 10.25 -0.68 14.77
CA THR A 182 10.84 -1.98 14.45
C THR A 182 12.34 -1.82 14.44
N ASP A 183 12.93 -2.02 15.63
CA ASP A 183 14.36 -2.06 15.82
C ASP A 183 14.92 -3.33 15.16
N LEU A 184 15.35 -3.19 13.91
CA LEU A 184 15.97 -4.27 13.14
C LEU A 184 17.18 -4.85 13.88
N SER A 185 17.80 -4.08 14.78
CA SER A 185 18.91 -4.56 15.62
C SER A 185 18.52 -5.66 16.60
N ARG A 186 17.24 -5.75 16.97
CA ARG A 186 16.69 -6.80 17.84
C ARG A 186 16.06 -7.93 17.06
N ALA A 187 15.66 -7.67 15.83
CA ALA A 187 14.95 -8.64 15.01
C ALA A 187 15.88 -9.51 14.14
N LEU A 188 17.12 -9.06 13.90
CA LEU A 188 18.13 -9.82 13.17
C LEU A 188 19.22 -10.33 14.11
N ASP A 189 19.71 -11.52 13.80
CA ASP A 189 20.88 -12.07 14.45
C ASP A 189 22.12 -11.17 14.17
N PRO A 190 23.04 -11.01 15.16
CA PRO A 190 24.22 -10.16 15.00
C PRO A 190 25.07 -10.51 13.76
N ALA A 191 25.11 -11.80 13.39
CA ALA A 191 25.81 -12.27 12.21
C ALA A 191 25.16 -11.76 10.91
N THR A 192 23.84 -11.92 10.77
CA THR A 192 23.09 -11.43 9.59
C THR A 192 23.20 -9.90 9.48
N ARG A 193 23.04 -9.20 10.60
CA ARG A 193 23.16 -7.73 10.66
C ARG A 193 24.54 -7.24 10.22
N SER A 194 25.59 -7.93 10.65
CA SER A 194 26.98 -7.60 10.30
C SER A 194 27.26 -7.73 8.81
N VAL A 195 26.59 -8.65 8.11
CA VAL A 195 26.70 -8.79 6.65
C VAL A 195 25.77 -7.79 5.93
N LEU A 196 24.60 -7.50 6.50
CA LEU A 196 23.63 -6.61 5.88
C LEU A 196 24.16 -5.19 5.75
N GLN A 197 24.69 -4.57 6.81
CA GLN A 197 25.24 -3.18 6.79
C GLN A 197 24.42 -2.21 5.94
N ALA A 198 23.10 -2.24 6.08
CA ALA A 198 22.21 -1.47 5.22
C ALA A 198 22.29 0.02 5.52
N SER A 199 22.35 0.84 4.46
CA SER A 199 22.15 2.28 4.56
C SER A 199 20.67 2.56 4.85
N GLU A 200 20.38 3.30 5.91
CA GLU A 200 19.01 3.64 6.29
C GLU A 200 18.51 4.84 5.48
N VAL A 201 17.35 4.69 4.85
CA VAL A 201 16.66 5.74 4.09
C VAL A 201 15.31 5.99 4.76
N PHE A 202 15.14 7.18 5.32
CA PHE A 202 13.93 7.53 6.07
C PHE A 202 12.85 8.15 5.17
N PHE A 203 11.63 7.64 5.31
CA PHE A 203 10.43 8.08 4.60
C PHE A 203 9.45 8.74 5.57
N PRO A 204 9.52 10.08 5.74
CA PRO A 204 8.61 10.81 6.60
C PRO A 204 7.17 10.72 6.08
N PRO A 205 6.15 10.82 6.95
CA PRO A 205 4.77 10.97 6.50
C PRO A 205 4.62 12.22 5.62
N TYR A 206 3.76 12.14 4.60
CA TYR A 206 3.48 13.28 3.75
C TYR A 206 2.76 14.39 4.53
N THR A 207 3.09 15.64 4.24
CA THR A 207 2.34 16.81 4.71
C THR A 207 1.01 16.94 3.96
N ALA A 208 0.07 17.74 4.48
CA ALA A 208 -1.23 17.94 3.83
C ALA A 208 -1.08 18.51 2.41
N ASP A 209 -0.13 19.43 2.21
CA ASP A 209 0.15 20.04 0.91
C ASP A 209 0.77 19.03 -0.07
N GLU A 210 1.65 18.15 0.41
CA GLU A 210 2.22 17.07 -0.40
C GLU A 210 1.15 16.05 -0.82
N VAL A 211 0.30 15.60 0.12
CA VAL A 211 -0.83 14.71 -0.19
C VAL A 211 -1.77 15.37 -1.21
N ARG A 212 -2.06 16.66 -1.04
CA ARG A 212 -2.88 17.43 -1.97
C ARG A 212 -2.25 17.49 -3.36
N GLY A 213 -0.94 17.74 -3.45
CA GLY A 213 -0.20 17.74 -4.71
C GLY A 213 -0.26 16.40 -5.43
N ILE A 214 0.05 15.31 -4.72
CA ILE A 214 0.01 13.93 -5.25
C ILE A 214 -1.38 13.59 -5.78
N LEU A 215 -2.43 13.89 -5.00
CA LEU A 215 -3.81 13.63 -5.42
C LEU A 215 -4.22 14.51 -6.61
N ALA A 216 -3.83 15.79 -6.62
CA ALA A 216 -4.12 16.70 -7.72
C ALA A 216 -3.54 16.23 -9.05
N ASP A 217 -2.30 15.71 -9.05
CA ASP A 217 -1.65 15.20 -10.25
C ASP A 217 -2.36 13.94 -10.78
N ARG A 218 -2.71 13.00 -9.90
CA ARG A 218 -3.48 11.81 -10.29
C ARG A 218 -4.86 12.13 -10.84
N VAL A 219 -5.51 13.13 -10.27
CA VAL A 219 -6.83 13.59 -10.68
C VAL A 219 -6.77 14.24 -12.05
N ARG A 220 -5.73 15.04 -12.30
CA ARG A 220 -5.49 15.66 -13.61
C ARG A 220 -5.23 14.62 -14.69
N ALA A 221 -4.54 13.54 -14.35
CA ALA A 221 -4.25 12.46 -15.29
C ALA A 221 -5.47 11.53 -15.52
N GLY A 222 -6.17 11.15 -14.43
CA GLY A 222 -7.17 10.09 -14.45
C GLY A 222 -8.64 10.51 -14.51
N LEU A 223 -8.98 11.77 -14.19
CA LEU A 223 -10.35 12.28 -14.31
C LEU A 223 -10.49 13.30 -15.44
N TYR A 224 -11.70 13.45 -15.96
CA TYR A 224 -11.98 14.56 -16.88
C TYR A 224 -11.96 15.92 -16.15
N PRO A 225 -11.57 17.01 -16.84
CA PRO A 225 -11.59 18.35 -16.26
C PRO A 225 -12.97 18.70 -15.68
N GLY A 226 -12.98 19.28 -14.47
CA GLY A 226 -14.21 19.71 -13.80
C GLY A 226 -14.95 18.61 -13.02
N VAL A 227 -14.53 17.34 -13.12
CA VAL A 227 -15.14 16.23 -12.37
C VAL A 227 -14.91 16.37 -10.87
N MET A 228 -13.72 16.83 -10.46
CA MET A 228 -13.40 17.08 -9.06
C MET A 228 -13.04 18.56 -8.84
N PRO A 229 -13.98 19.35 -8.28
CA PRO A 229 -13.70 20.71 -7.86
C PRO A 229 -12.62 20.77 -6.77
N PRO A 230 -11.81 21.85 -6.70
CA PRO A 230 -10.75 21.99 -5.69
C PRO A 230 -11.23 21.79 -4.24
N ALA A 231 -12.40 22.31 -3.89
CA ALA A 231 -12.96 22.16 -2.55
C ALA A 231 -13.26 20.70 -2.16
N VAL A 232 -13.59 19.85 -3.15
CA VAL A 232 -13.80 18.41 -2.91
C VAL A 232 -12.47 17.71 -2.68
N LEU A 233 -11.44 18.08 -3.46
CA LEU A 233 -10.08 17.58 -3.25
C LEU A 233 -9.55 17.94 -1.85
N ASP A 234 -9.77 19.18 -1.40
CA ASP A 234 -9.34 19.65 -0.08
C ASP A 234 -10.03 18.85 1.05
N LEU A 235 -11.32 18.54 0.89
CA LEU A 235 -12.05 17.69 1.84
C LEU A 235 -11.49 16.25 1.88
N VAL A 236 -11.12 15.69 0.73
CA VAL A 236 -10.48 14.38 0.66
C VAL A 236 -9.13 14.41 1.39
N VAL A 237 -8.31 15.43 1.16
CA VAL A 237 -7.03 15.61 1.85
C VAL A 237 -7.24 15.70 3.36
N GLU A 238 -8.17 16.54 3.84
CA GLU A 238 -8.49 16.64 5.26
C GLU A 238 -8.85 15.27 5.85
N ARG A 239 -9.65 14.49 5.11
CA ARG A 239 -10.09 13.17 5.58
C ARG A 239 -8.95 12.16 5.68
N VAL A 240 -8.02 12.19 4.72
CA VAL A 240 -6.81 11.37 4.72
C VAL A 240 -5.90 11.76 5.89
N MET A 241 -5.66 13.06 6.07
CA MET A 241 -4.78 13.58 7.13
C MET A 241 -5.34 13.36 8.54
N ARG A 242 -6.67 13.35 8.70
CA ARG A 242 -7.33 13.09 9.99
C ARG A 242 -7.25 11.64 10.48
N ARG A 243 -6.85 10.68 9.63
CA ARG A 243 -6.68 9.27 10.02
C ARG A 243 -5.27 8.76 9.66
N PRO A 244 -4.23 9.18 10.39
CA PRO A 244 -2.91 8.61 10.22
C PRO A 244 -2.87 7.19 10.82
N GLY A 245 -2.91 6.15 10.00
CA GLY A 245 -2.65 4.78 10.46
C GLY A 245 -3.00 3.66 9.47
N PRO A 246 -2.41 2.46 9.62
CA PRO A 246 -2.33 1.47 8.55
C PRO A 246 -3.64 0.75 8.17
N HIS A 247 -4.65 0.67 9.06
CA HIS A 247 -5.74 -0.33 8.90
C HIS A 247 -7.11 0.06 9.50
N ARG A 248 -7.54 1.33 9.54
CA ARG A 248 -8.89 1.68 10.08
C ARG A 248 -9.64 2.75 9.29
N ALA A 249 -9.78 2.55 8.00
CA ALA A 249 -10.87 3.14 7.23
C ALA A 249 -11.86 2.01 6.86
N VAL A 250 -13.12 2.24 7.22
CA VAL A 250 -14.34 1.52 6.87
C VAL A 250 -14.39 0.00 7.11
N ASP A 251 -14.80 -0.34 8.32
CA ASP A 251 -16.03 -1.12 8.46
C ASP A 251 -17.19 -0.12 8.67
N VAL A 252 -18.12 -0.08 7.73
CA VAL A 252 -19.47 0.43 7.94
C VAL A 252 -20.42 -0.58 7.30
N GLU A 253 -21.22 -1.22 8.15
CA GLU A 253 -22.29 -2.13 7.79
C GLU A 253 -23.16 -1.59 6.65
N ARG A 254 -23.52 -2.48 5.73
CA ARG A 254 -24.67 -2.30 4.84
C ARG A 254 -25.92 -2.17 5.72
N ARG A 255 -26.49 -0.97 5.82
CA ARG A 255 -27.89 -0.81 6.20
C ARG A 255 -28.66 -0.42 4.95
N GLU A 256 -29.62 -1.27 4.60
CA GLU A 256 -30.56 -1.10 3.50
C GLU A 256 -31.24 0.27 3.56
N GLY A 257 -31.17 1.02 2.47
CA GLY A 257 -31.95 2.24 2.25
C GLY A 257 -32.82 2.03 1.01
N GLY A 258 -34.14 1.96 1.22
CA GLY A 258 -35.15 1.81 0.17
C GLY A 258 -35.29 3.05 -0.73
N PRO A 259 -36.20 2.99 -1.72
CA PRO A 259 -36.23 3.92 -2.84
C PRO A 259 -36.95 5.21 -2.48
N ASP A 260 -36.30 6.36 -2.70
CA ASP A 260 -36.99 7.65 -2.77
C ASP A 260 -36.45 8.44 -3.97
N GLU A 261 -36.79 7.96 -5.17
CA GLU A 261 -36.66 8.70 -6.44
C GLU A 261 -38.03 9.22 -6.84
N ARG A 262 -38.40 10.40 -6.32
CA ARG A 262 -39.45 11.24 -6.92
C ARG A 262 -39.11 12.71 -6.73
N ASP A 263 -38.18 13.23 -7.53
CA ASP A 263 -38.47 14.45 -8.29
C ASP A 263 -37.45 14.71 -9.40
N GLY A 264 -37.94 14.77 -10.63
CA GLY A 264 -37.17 15.11 -11.82
C GLY A 264 -37.10 16.61 -11.99
N ARG A 265 -36.09 17.28 -11.42
CA ARG A 265 -35.60 18.59 -11.89
C ARG A 265 -34.09 18.71 -11.75
N GLY A 266 -33.44 19.00 -12.87
CA GLY A 266 -31.99 19.01 -13.02
C GLY A 266 -31.24 19.88 -12.03
N ARG A 267 -30.36 19.22 -11.28
CA ARG A 267 -29.00 19.60 -10.90
C ARG A 267 -28.33 18.27 -10.58
N ALA A 268 -27.17 18.00 -11.16
CA ALA A 268 -26.43 16.78 -10.91
C ALA A 268 -25.92 16.76 -9.45
N HIS A 269 -26.80 16.40 -8.51
CA HIS A 269 -26.43 15.87 -7.21
C HIS A 269 -26.07 14.39 -7.40
N GLY A 270 -25.07 14.17 -8.26
CA GLY A 270 -24.45 12.87 -8.44
C GLY A 270 -23.49 12.66 -7.28
N LEU A 271 -23.88 11.79 -6.36
CA LEU A 271 -23.04 11.27 -5.29
C LEU A 271 -21.79 10.60 -5.89
N CYS A 272 -20.73 11.39 -6.04
CA CYS A 272 -19.46 10.92 -6.57
C CYS A 272 -18.77 10.05 -5.51
N ARG A 273 -18.91 8.73 -5.64
CA ARG A 273 -18.11 7.76 -4.89
C ARG A 273 -16.71 7.73 -5.50
N LEU A 274 -15.88 8.70 -5.13
CA LEU A 274 -14.44 8.59 -5.32
C LEU A 274 -13.94 7.52 -4.34
N GLN A 275 -13.68 6.32 -4.86
CA GLN A 275 -12.89 5.33 -4.12
C GLN A 275 -11.46 5.85 -4.04
N ALA A 276 -11.04 6.16 -2.81
CA ALA A 276 -9.65 6.45 -2.53
C ALA A 276 -8.79 5.20 -2.81
N PRO A 277 -7.55 5.35 -3.33
CA PRO A 277 -6.72 4.24 -3.73
C PRO A 277 -6.37 3.31 -2.54
N PRO A 278 -6.15 2.00 -2.76
CA PRO A 278 -6.24 0.95 -1.73
C PRO A 278 -5.25 0.97 -0.55
N TYR A 279 -4.44 2.01 -0.37
CA TYR A 279 -3.77 2.30 0.91
C TYR A 279 -4.66 3.11 1.87
N LEU A 280 -5.83 3.53 1.39
CA LEU A 280 -6.99 3.95 2.16
C LEU A 280 -8.03 2.82 2.04
N HIS A 281 -7.85 1.75 2.81
CA HIS A 281 -8.78 0.61 2.77
C HIS A 281 -10.18 1.03 3.17
N GLY A 282 -11.18 0.63 2.37
CA GLY A 282 -12.62 0.73 2.59
C GLY A 282 -13.08 2.17 2.80
N GLY A 283 -14.13 2.72 2.22
CA GLY A 283 -15.23 2.26 1.41
C GLY A 283 -15.88 3.53 0.87
N ALA A 284 -16.97 3.36 0.12
CA ALA A 284 -17.60 4.44 -0.61
C ALA A 284 -18.00 5.64 0.29
N VAL A 285 -17.42 6.82 0.02
CA VAL A 285 -17.92 8.07 0.59
C VAL A 285 -19.08 8.55 -0.28
N ALA A 286 -20.24 8.65 0.36
CA ALA A 286 -21.41 9.33 -0.18
C ALA A 286 -21.37 10.80 0.30
N LEU A 287 -20.95 11.74 -0.56
CA LEU A 287 -21.11 13.18 -0.31
C LEU A 287 -22.57 13.60 -0.55
N SER A 288 -23.36 13.75 0.51
CA SER A 288 -24.60 14.53 0.46
C SER A 288 -24.26 16.00 0.72
N THR A 289 -24.38 16.85 -0.29
CA THR A 289 -24.37 18.30 -0.11
C THR A 289 -25.72 18.71 0.48
N GLY A 290 -25.76 19.02 1.78
CA GLY A 290 -26.90 19.69 2.40
C GLY A 290 -27.02 21.10 1.82
N ALA A 291 -28.10 21.35 1.07
CA ALA A 291 -28.45 22.68 0.63
C ALA A 291 -29.16 23.40 1.79
N ASP A 292 -28.44 24.30 2.45
CA ASP A 292 -29.06 25.42 3.15
C ASP A 292 -29.78 26.29 2.12
N GLY A 293 -31.09 26.45 2.28
CA GLY A 293 -31.96 27.14 1.34
C GLY A 293 -33.13 27.81 2.03
N ALA A 294 -32.94 29.09 2.32
CA ALA A 294 -33.98 30.02 2.77
C ALA A 294 -35.23 30.01 1.87
N ARG A 295 -36.41 30.04 2.52
CA ARG A 295 -37.75 30.56 2.11
C ARG A 295 -38.74 29.90 3.08
N GLY A 296 -39.72 30.54 3.68
CA GLY A 296 -40.31 31.86 3.55
C GLY A 296 -41.65 31.78 4.30
N ASP A 297 -41.94 32.85 5.02
CA ASP A 297 -43.15 33.11 5.81
C ASP A 297 -44.47 32.69 5.13
N ARG A 298 -45.34 32.00 5.89
CA ARG A 298 -46.81 32.09 5.82
C ARG A 298 -47.46 31.32 6.97
N GLY A 299 -48.18 32.04 7.84
CA GLY A 299 -48.79 31.53 9.06
C GLY A 299 -50.25 31.03 8.98
N ARG A 300 -50.80 30.85 10.21
CA ARG A 300 -52.14 30.37 10.64
C ARG A 300 -52.34 28.85 10.47
N GLY A 301 -52.84 28.07 11.43
CA GLY A 301 -53.60 28.26 12.67
C GLY A 301 -54.21 26.90 13.06
N PRO A 302 -54.94 26.77 14.19
CA PRO A 302 -54.67 25.74 15.21
C PRO A 302 -55.66 24.56 15.27
N GLY A 303 -55.30 23.48 15.98
CA GLY A 303 -56.28 22.56 16.55
C GLY A 303 -55.74 21.18 16.97
N GLY A 304 -56.09 20.74 18.18
CA GLY A 304 -56.27 19.31 18.47
C GLY A 304 -55.39 18.72 19.57
N ARG A 305 -55.97 18.55 20.76
CA ARG A 305 -55.42 17.87 21.95
C ARG A 305 -55.37 16.33 21.77
N ALA A 306 -54.48 15.66 22.52
CA ALA A 306 -54.82 14.82 23.70
C ALA A 306 -54.05 13.48 23.81
N GLY A 307 -53.49 13.25 25.01
CA GLY A 307 -53.26 11.94 25.66
C GLY A 307 -51.98 11.19 25.23
N GLY A 308 -51.12 10.69 26.11
CA GLY A 308 -51.15 10.49 27.55
C GLY A 308 -50.33 9.23 27.89
N LEU A 309 -49.59 9.30 29.01
CA LEU A 309 -48.98 8.18 29.78
C LEU A 309 -47.74 7.51 29.13
N GLY A 310 -46.60 7.30 29.82
CA GLY A 310 -46.27 7.41 31.23
C GLY A 310 -45.40 6.22 31.66
N ALA A 311 -44.15 6.52 32.07
CA ALA A 311 -43.26 5.79 33.01
C ALA A 311 -43.00 4.29 32.79
N GLY A 312 -41.75 3.87 32.51
CA GLY A 312 -40.76 3.51 33.54
C GLY A 312 -40.30 2.06 33.24
N VAL A 313 -39.15 1.51 33.62
CA VAL A 313 -38.21 1.72 34.72
C VAL A 313 -36.92 0.97 34.34
N ARG A 314 -35.75 1.54 34.62
CA ARG A 314 -34.44 0.83 34.63
C ARG A 314 -34.35 -0.08 35.87
N PRO A 315 -33.46 -1.07 35.86
CA PRO A 315 -32.47 -1.07 36.95
C PRO A 315 -31.02 -1.32 36.52
N ARG A 316 -30.15 -0.95 37.46
CA ARG A 316 -28.68 -0.94 37.45
C ARG A 316 -28.08 -2.30 37.82
N LEU A 317 -26.83 -2.49 37.37
CA LEU A 317 -25.71 -3.29 37.92
C LEU A 317 -25.57 -3.13 39.46
N PRO A 318 -24.82 -3.96 40.25
CA PRO A 318 -23.42 -4.41 39.97
C PRO A 318 -22.89 -5.71 40.64
N GLY A 319 -21.61 -6.04 40.36
CA GLY A 319 -20.63 -6.51 41.37
C GLY A 319 -20.25 -8.01 41.41
N GLU A 320 -18.93 -8.26 41.31
CA GLU A 320 -18.06 -9.25 42.02
C GLU A 320 -18.56 -10.71 42.21
N GLY A 321 -17.78 -11.79 42.06
CA GLY A 321 -16.35 -12.02 41.88
C GLY A 321 -16.07 -13.55 41.88
N ASP A 322 -14.83 -13.89 41.54
CA ASP A 322 -14.01 -15.05 41.91
C ASP A 322 -14.41 -16.54 41.70
N VAL A 323 -13.34 -17.29 41.43
CA VAL A 323 -13.03 -18.72 41.75
C VAL A 323 -13.23 -19.80 40.67
N LEU A 324 -12.11 -20.11 40.00
CA LEU A 324 -11.40 -21.40 39.81
C LEU A 324 -12.10 -22.75 39.53
N HIS A 325 -11.29 -23.61 38.89
CA HIS A 325 -11.42 -25.04 38.50
C HIS A 325 -12.10 -25.29 37.14
N GLY A 326 -11.57 -26.09 36.22
CA GLY A 326 -10.42 -27.00 36.21
C GLY A 326 -10.76 -28.20 35.32
N VAL A 327 -9.82 -28.56 34.42
CA VAL A 327 -9.57 -29.91 33.88
C VAL A 327 -10.73 -30.64 33.17
N SER A 328 -10.70 -30.68 31.85
CA SER A 328 -10.46 -31.89 31.02
C SER A 328 -10.36 -31.50 29.55
#